data_AF-A0A0S8G982-F1
#
_entry.id   AF-A0A0S8G982-F1
#
_cell.length_a   1.000
_cell.length_b   1.000
_cell.length_c   1.000
_cell.angle_alpha   90.00
_cell.angle_beta   90.00
_cell.angle_gamma   90.00
#
_symmetry.space_group_name_H-M   'P 1'
#
loop_
_entity.id
_entity.type
_entity.pdbx_description
1 polymer ?
#
loop_
_entity_poly.entity_id
_entity_poly.type
_entity_poly.pdbx_seq_one_letter_code
_entity_poly.pdbx_strand_id
1 'polypeptide(L)'
;MVTARSCDACHTTTSWTTGIRYTHLSPAYKPHNAGVSCRSCHTTNSETISWQYGAYAPDCAGCHAGRYKQDSHKKTESPTTIYYTVAELKNCAGSCHLYTNNTFTTIKTTRNSKHRST
;
A
#
# COMPACT_ATOMS: atom_id res chain seq x y z
N MET A 1 -1.03 14.46 -17.96
CA MET A 1 -0.85 13.00 -17.85
C MET A 1 -0.97 12.44 -19.24
N VAL A 2 0.04 11.70 -19.69
CA VAL A 2 0.04 11.05 -21.00
C VAL A 2 -0.81 9.78 -20.89
N THR A 3 -1.83 9.69 -21.74
CA THR A 3 -2.80 8.59 -21.80
C THR A 3 -3.31 8.47 -23.23
N ALA A 4 -3.71 7.26 -23.64
CA ALA A 4 -4.43 7.01 -24.89
C ALA A 4 -5.96 7.09 -24.71
N ARG A 5 -6.46 7.33 -23.48
CA ARG A 5 -7.89 7.50 -23.21
C ARG A 5 -8.39 8.83 -23.76
N SER A 6 -9.66 8.83 -24.15
CA SER A 6 -10.36 10.07 -24.48
C SER A 6 -10.43 11.00 -23.27
N CYS A 7 -10.37 12.31 -23.50
CA CYS A 7 -10.31 13.33 -22.45
C CYS A 7 -11.56 13.33 -21.55
N ASP A 8 -12.72 13.01 -22.12
CA ASP A 8 -14.01 12.91 -21.44
C ASP A 8 -14.11 11.71 -20.48
N ALA A 9 -13.16 10.76 -20.53
CA ALA A 9 -13.08 9.67 -19.55
C ALA A 9 -12.74 10.16 -18.13
N CYS A 10 -12.18 11.36 -18.01
CA CYS A 10 -11.74 11.95 -16.75
C CYS A 10 -12.30 13.37 -16.54
N HIS A 11 -12.40 14.15 -17.61
CA HIS A 11 -12.78 15.56 -17.57
C HIS A 11 -14.23 15.75 -18.01
N THR A 12 -14.91 16.75 -17.45
CA THR A 12 -16.18 17.25 -18.01
C THR A 12 -15.93 18.59 -18.69
N THR A 13 -16.85 19.00 -19.57
CA THR A 13 -16.80 20.31 -20.22
C THR A 13 -16.86 21.48 -19.23
N THR A 14 -17.41 21.26 -18.04
CA THR A 14 -17.54 22.26 -16.96
C THR A 14 -16.48 22.13 -15.87
N SER A 15 -15.68 21.06 -15.87
CA SER A 15 -14.76 20.73 -14.78
C SER A 15 -13.52 20.04 -15.35
N TRP A 16 -12.64 20.87 -15.92
CA TRP A 16 -11.42 20.38 -16.58
C TRP A 16 -10.28 20.14 -15.60
N THR A 17 -10.08 21.04 -14.63
CA THR A 17 -8.96 20.97 -13.68
C THR A 17 -9.39 20.53 -12.28
N THR A 18 -10.65 20.76 -11.94
CA THR A 18 -11.28 20.37 -10.66
C THR A 18 -12.26 19.23 -10.92
N GLY A 19 -12.59 18.43 -9.89
CA GLY A 19 -13.70 17.47 -9.98
C GLY A 19 -13.56 16.38 -11.05
N ILE A 20 -12.33 15.91 -11.32
CA ILE A 20 -12.07 14.77 -12.21
C ILE A 20 -12.88 13.56 -11.72
N ARG A 21 -13.73 13.02 -12.58
CA ARG A 21 -14.58 11.86 -12.29
C ARG A 21 -13.97 10.63 -12.95
N TYR A 22 -13.01 10.01 -12.27
CA TYR A 22 -12.38 8.79 -12.75
C TYR A 22 -12.40 7.71 -11.67
N THR A 23 -12.73 6.49 -12.09
CA THR A 23 -12.62 5.29 -11.25
C THR A 23 -11.47 4.45 -11.77
N HIS A 24 -10.54 4.11 -10.87
CA HIS A 24 -9.42 3.23 -11.22
C HIS A 24 -9.92 1.84 -11.61
N LEU A 25 -9.42 1.34 -12.74
CA LEU A 25 -9.83 0.05 -13.30
C LEU A 25 -8.94 -1.11 -12.85
N SER A 26 -7.72 -0.83 -12.42
CA SER A 26 -6.76 -1.88 -12.03
C SER A 26 -7.08 -2.44 -10.65
N PRO A 27 -7.09 -3.77 -10.45
CA PRO A 27 -7.22 -4.37 -9.12
C PRO A 27 -6.00 -4.07 -8.22
N ALA A 28 -4.89 -3.62 -8.80
CA ALA A 28 -3.73 -3.12 -8.07
C ALA A 28 -4.04 -1.80 -7.34
N TYR A 29 -5.04 -1.03 -7.78
CA TYR A 29 -5.45 0.18 -7.09
C TYR A 29 -5.92 -0.14 -5.67
N LYS A 30 -5.50 0.71 -4.73
CA LYS A 30 -5.94 0.67 -3.34
C LYS A 30 -6.42 2.08 -2.98
N PRO A 31 -7.65 2.24 -2.49
CA PRO A 31 -8.17 3.55 -2.11
C PRO A 31 -7.31 4.11 -0.98
N HIS A 32 -6.90 5.37 -1.09
CA HIS A 32 -6.19 6.06 -0.02
C HIS A 32 -7.07 7.16 0.60
N ASN A 33 -6.76 7.53 1.84
CA ASN A 33 -7.46 8.53 2.61
C ASN A 33 -7.50 9.90 1.93
N ALA A 34 -8.43 10.74 2.39
CA ALA A 34 -8.69 12.05 1.80
C ALA A 34 -7.41 12.90 1.66
N GLY A 35 -7.27 13.58 0.52
CA GLY A 35 -6.15 14.48 0.24
C GLY A 35 -5.09 13.95 -0.73
N VAL A 36 -5.21 12.69 -1.20
CA VAL A 36 -4.34 12.15 -2.25
C VAL A 36 -4.84 12.61 -3.63
N SER A 37 -3.93 13.13 -4.46
CA SER A 37 -4.22 13.56 -5.83
C SER A 37 -3.74 12.52 -6.85
N CYS A 38 -4.17 12.64 -8.11
CA CYS A 38 -3.68 11.79 -9.20
C CYS A 38 -2.13 11.77 -9.25
N ARG A 39 -1.51 12.95 -9.05
CA ARG A 39 -0.04 13.12 -9.09
C ARG A 39 0.68 12.47 -7.91
N SER A 40 -0.02 12.12 -6.84
CA SER A 40 0.56 11.40 -5.71
C SER A 40 1.00 9.98 -6.09
N CYS A 41 0.40 9.38 -7.12
CA CYS A 41 0.77 8.07 -7.63
C CYS A 41 1.33 8.16 -9.07
N HIS A 42 0.77 9.02 -9.91
CA HIS A 42 1.18 9.22 -11.30
C HIS A 42 2.28 10.30 -11.40
N THR A 43 3.45 10.01 -10.83
CA THR A 43 4.55 10.96 -10.65
C THR A 43 5.32 11.27 -11.93
N THR A 44 5.26 10.39 -12.94
CA THR A 44 6.01 10.49 -14.20
C THR A 44 5.18 11.05 -15.36
N ASN A 45 4.08 11.76 -15.06
CA ASN A 45 3.14 12.27 -16.06
C ASN A 45 2.57 11.16 -16.98
N SER A 46 2.37 9.94 -16.46
CA SER A 46 1.87 8.77 -17.21
C SER A 46 0.61 8.17 -16.58
N GLU A 47 -0.27 7.59 -17.40
CA GLU A 47 -1.39 6.74 -16.95
C GLU A 47 -0.96 5.57 -16.10
N THR A 48 0.20 4.99 -16.39
CA THR A 48 0.77 3.91 -15.57
C THR A 48 1.61 4.52 -14.46
N ILE A 49 1.50 3.95 -13.26
CA ILE A 49 2.40 4.32 -12.17
C ILE A 49 3.74 3.58 -12.30
N SER A 50 4.81 4.21 -11.84
CA SER A 50 6.08 3.54 -11.60
C SER A 50 6.18 3.21 -10.11
N TRP A 51 6.24 1.93 -9.79
CA TRP A 51 6.43 1.49 -8.40
C TRP A 51 7.86 1.81 -7.95
N GLN A 52 8.00 2.48 -6.81
CA GLN A 52 9.31 2.79 -6.24
C GLN A 52 10.06 1.51 -5.84
N TYR A 53 9.34 0.52 -5.32
CA TYR A 53 9.86 -0.79 -4.93
C TYR A 53 9.12 -1.88 -5.73
N GLY A 54 9.45 -2.01 -7.02
CA GLY A 54 8.73 -2.88 -7.96
C GLY A 54 8.56 -4.34 -7.52
N ALA A 55 9.51 -4.90 -6.77
CA ALA A 55 9.43 -6.26 -6.24
C ALA A 55 8.25 -6.50 -5.26
N TYR A 56 7.71 -5.44 -4.67
CA TYR A 56 6.58 -5.51 -3.74
C TYR A 56 5.26 -5.05 -4.37
N ALA A 57 5.25 -4.69 -5.66
CA ALA A 57 4.01 -4.37 -6.34
C ALA A 57 3.10 -5.60 -6.39
N PRO A 58 1.76 -5.44 -6.25
CA PRO A 58 1.02 -4.20 -6.06
C PRO A 58 0.69 -3.90 -4.58
N ASP A 59 1.40 -4.50 -3.64
CA ASP A 59 1.15 -4.34 -2.20
C ASP A 59 1.62 -2.96 -1.69
N CYS A 60 1.22 -2.58 -0.47
CA CYS A 60 1.57 -1.31 0.15
C CYS A 60 3.08 -1.04 0.16
N ALA A 61 3.89 -2.09 0.38
CA ALA A 61 5.35 -2.01 0.34
C ALA A 61 5.90 -1.59 -1.03
N GLY A 62 5.15 -1.75 -2.13
CA GLY A 62 5.53 -1.29 -3.46
C GLY A 62 5.84 0.22 -3.51
N CYS A 63 5.25 1.01 -2.62
CA CYS A 63 5.57 2.43 -2.43
C CYS A 63 6.14 2.73 -1.05
N HIS A 64 5.77 1.96 -0.02
CA HIS A 64 6.07 2.28 1.37
C HIS A 64 7.18 1.43 2.02
N ALA A 65 7.88 0.55 1.29
CA ALA A 65 8.94 -0.28 1.88
C ALA A 65 10.03 0.54 2.60
N GLY A 66 10.39 1.72 2.09
CA GLY A 66 11.36 2.62 2.75
C GLY A 66 10.86 3.24 4.07
N ARG A 67 9.58 3.09 4.42
CA ARG A 67 9.02 3.52 5.71
C ARG A 67 8.92 2.37 6.71
N TYR A 68 9.27 1.14 6.31
CA TYR A 68 9.22 -0.03 7.18
C TYR A 68 10.24 0.09 8.31
N LYS A 69 9.75 -0.01 9.56
CA LYS A 69 10.59 -0.02 10.76
C LYS A 69 10.55 -1.42 11.38
N GLN A 70 11.63 -2.18 11.22
CA GLN A 70 11.67 -3.59 11.60
C GLN A 70 11.42 -3.81 13.10
N ASP A 71 11.99 -2.95 13.95
CA ASP A 71 11.86 -2.97 15.42
C ASP A 71 10.39 -2.94 15.92
N SER A 72 9.51 -2.29 15.16
CA SER A 72 8.09 -2.16 15.46
C SER A 72 7.30 -3.44 15.14
N HIS A 73 7.88 -4.37 14.40
CA HIS A 73 7.23 -5.55 13.83
C HIS A 73 7.81 -6.86 14.36
N LYS A 74 7.67 -7.09 15.66
CA LYS A 74 8.05 -8.36 16.30
C LYS A 74 7.10 -9.50 15.94
N LYS A 75 7.67 -10.66 15.57
CA LYS A 75 6.99 -11.93 15.31
C LYS A 75 6.92 -12.81 16.55
N THR A 76 8.00 -12.88 17.31
CA THR A 76 8.02 -13.46 18.66
C THR A 76 9.15 -12.83 19.48
N GLU A 77 9.09 -12.97 20.79
CA GLU A 77 10.10 -12.50 21.74
C GLU A 77 10.82 -13.64 22.47
N SER A 78 10.35 -14.88 22.30
CA SER A 78 10.86 -16.07 23.00
C SER A 78 11.15 -17.21 22.02
N PRO A 79 12.25 -17.98 22.20
CA PRO A 79 13.32 -17.77 23.16
C PRO A 79 14.20 -16.56 22.83
N THR A 80 14.08 -16.03 21.61
CA THR A 80 14.78 -14.84 21.13
C THR A 80 13.80 -13.95 20.36
N THR A 81 14.11 -12.66 20.27
CA THR A 81 13.28 -11.75 19.48
C THR A 81 13.50 -11.96 17.99
N ILE A 82 12.44 -12.37 17.30
CA ILE A 82 12.40 -12.49 15.84
C ILE A 82 11.48 -11.39 15.32
N TYR A 83 11.96 -10.64 14.34
CA TYR A 83 11.19 -9.61 13.67
C TYR A 83 10.68 -10.12 12.33
N TYR A 84 9.54 -9.60 11.91
CA TYR A 84 9.11 -9.73 10.53
C TYR A 84 10.02 -8.93 9.61
N THR A 85 10.07 -9.35 8.35
CA THR A 85 10.61 -8.58 7.23
C THR A 85 9.49 -7.80 6.52
N VAL A 86 9.88 -6.76 5.76
CA VAL A 86 8.92 -6.07 4.89
C VAL A 86 8.31 -7.00 3.85
N ALA A 87 9.03 -8.04 3.40
CA ALA A 87 8.52 -9.03 2.46
C ALA A 87 7.40 -9.88 3.07
N GLU A 88 7.55 -10.31 4.33
CA GLU A 88 6.50 -11.03 5.07
C GLU A 88 5.27 -10.15 5.33
N LEU A 89 5.46 -8.83 5.50
CA LEU A 89 4.40 -7.87 5.80
C LEU A 89 4.11 -6.89 4.65
N LYS A 90 4.34 -7.29 3.40
CA LYS A 90 4.27 -6.40 2.22
C LYS A 90 2.93 -5.68 2.05
N ASN A 91 1.83 -6.32 2.46
CA ASN A 91 0.50 -5.72 2.43
C ASN A 91 0.28 -4.69 3.55
N CYS A 92 1.02 -4.74 4.67
CA CYS A 92 0.95 -3.86 5.86
C CYS A 92 -0.43 -3.71 6.55
N ALA A 93 -1.53 -3.61 5.80
CA ALA A 93 -2.89 -3.54 6.27
C ALA A 93 -3.52 -4.91 6.62
N GLY A 94 -2.80 -5.98 6.29
CA GLY A 94 -3.17 -7.34 6.69
C GLY A 94 -3.09 -7.57 8.20
N SER A 95 -3.41 -8.79 8.60
CA SER A 95 -3.26 -9.24 9.98
C SER A 95 -1.81 -9.64 10.23
N CYS A 96 -1.20 -9.16 11.31
CA CYS A 96 0.04 -9.72 11.82
C CYS A 96 -0.14 -10.26 13.25
N HIS A 97 0.65 -11.26 13.61
CA HIS A 97 0.52 -11.94 14.89
C HIS A 97 1.84 -11.87 15.66
N LEU A 98 1.74 -11.61 16.96
CA LEU A 98 2.80 -11.93 17.89
C LEU A 98 2.57 -13.37 18.35
N TYR A 99 3.54 -14.25 18.13
CA TYR A 99 3.50 -15.65 18.56
C TYR A 99 4.12 -15.82 19.93
N THR A 100 3.66 -16.85 20.64
CA THR A 100 4.17 -17.22 21.97
C THR A 100 5.65 -17.60 21.94
N ASN A 101 6.09 -18.26 20.86
CA ASN A 101 7.47 -18.66 20.65
C ASN A 101 7.82 -18.74 19.15
N ASN A 102 9.01 -19.25 18.84
CA ASN A 102 9.56 -19.40 17.49
C ASN A 102 9.01 -20.60 16.68
N THR A 103 8.05 -21.38 17.19
CA THR A 103 7.35 -22.39 16.38
C THR A 103 6.28 -21.77 15.49
N PHE A 104 5.85 -20.53 15.81
CA PHE A 104 4.81 -19.79 15.11
C PHE A 104 3.46 -20.53 15.00
N THR A 105 3.16 -21.45 15.93
CA THR A 105 1.91 -22.22 15.94
C THR A 105 0.82 -21.60 16.81
N THR A 106 1.21 -20.97 17.93
CA THR A 106 0.26 -20.38 18.88
C THR A 106 0.38 -18.86 18.90
N ILE A 107 -0.70 -18.19 18.50
CA ILE A 107 -0.82 -16.73 18.52
C ILE A 107 -0.96 -16.26 19.96
N LYS A 108 -0.06 -15.38 20.40
CA LYS A 108 -0.13 -14.66 21.67
C LYS A 108 -1.00 -13.41 21.54
N THR A 109 -0.85 -12.67 20.45
CA THR A 109 -1.59 -11.43 20.21
C THR A 109 -1.83 -11.24 18.73
N THR A 110 -3.06 -10.92 18.36
CA THR A 110 -3.41 -10.53 17.00
C THR A 110 -3.36 -9.01 16.87
N ARG A 111 -2.66 -8.52 15.85
CA ARG A 111 -2.49 -7.10 15.55
C ARG A 111 -3.01 -6.85 14.14
N ASN A 112 -4.29 -6.54 14.06
CA ASN A 112 -4.94 -6.31 12.77
C ASN A 112 -5.06 -4.82 12.53
N SER A 113 -5.04 -4.44 11.24
CA SER A 113 -5.63 -3.18 10.82
C SER A 113 -4.89 -1.94 11.39
N LYS A 114 -3.62 -2.10 11.76
CA LYS A 114 -2.76 -1.01 12.26
C LYS A 114 -2.32 -0.05 11.16
N HIS A 115 -2.25 -0.55 9.94
CA HIS A 115 -2.04 0.24 8.75
C HIS A 115 -3.30 0.11 7.90
N ARG A 116 -3.83 1.23 7.42
CA ARG A 116 -4.99 1.25 6.53
C ARG A 116 -4.78 2.36 5.54
N SER A 117 -5.16 2.11 4.29
CA SER A 117 -5.13 3.13 3.27
C SER A 117 -6.33 4.08 3.42
N THR A 118 -7.44 3.62 4.03
CA THR A 118 -8.66 4.38 4.37
C THR A 118 -8.96 4.32 5.86
#